data_AF-A0A954ZYU4-F1
#
_entry.id   AF-A0A954ZYU4-F1
#
_cell.length_a   1.000
_cell.length_b   1.000
_cell.length_c   1.000
_cell.angle_alpha   90.00
_cell.angle_beta   90.00
_cell.angle_gamma   90.00
#
_symmetry.space_group_name_H-M   'P 1'
#
loop_
_entity.id
_entity.type
_entity.pdbx_description
1 polymer ?
#
loop_
_entity_poly.entity_id
_entity_poly.type
_entity_poly.pdbx_seq_one_letter_code
_entity_poly.pdbx_strand_id
1 'polypeptide(L)'
;MMKWMRGSVEDERGKCVVLYRWYRGKYDKEVSFRERKSRSAVSWKYFVIFPCALVVQLIALMVCAFSPRNLLNGPRLSTGVFYSIGALLVAEYVMYMFVMTNKQRAQATANACLRHRLCPGCGYSIRDLPTDELDCVICPECDSVWKLSRPIGSPGAANTVRCP
;
A
#
# COMPACT_ATOMS: atom_id res chain seq x y z
N MET A 1 -40.12 -7.56 -2.53
CA MET A 1 -40.83 -6.28 -2.31
C MET A 1 -40.11 -5.49 -1.23
N MET A 2 -39.41 -4.41 -1.58
CA MET A 2 -38.72 -3.54 -0.62
C MET A 2 -39.59 -2.31 -0.32
N LYS A 3 -39.86 -2.08 0.95
CA LYS A 3 -40.63 -0.93 1.46
C LYS A 3 -39.68 0.25 1.64
N TRP A 4 -39.89 1.30 0.85
CA TRP A 4 -39.18 2.57 0.98
C TRP A 4 -39.69 3.32 2.20
N MET A 5 -38.80 3.69 3.13
CA MET A 5 -39.08 4.73 4.11
C MET A 5 -38.35 6.00 3.67
N ARG A 6 -39.12 7.00 3.22
CA ARG A 6 -38.63 8.36 2.97
C ARG A 6 -38.57 9.09 4.32
N GLY A 7 -37.37 9.35 4.82
CA GLY A 7 -37.14 10.33 5.87
C GLY A 7 -36.60 11.60 5.23
N SER A 8 -37.32 12.71 5.35
CA SER A 8 -36.83 14.05 5.02
C SER A 8 -36.40 14.74 6.30
N VAL A 9 -35.29 15.48 6.25
CA VAL A 9 -34.84 16.36 7.33
C VAL A 9 -34.87 17.78 6.78
N GLU A 10 -35.49 18.71 7.51
CA GLU A 10 -35.50 20.13 7.16
C GLU A 10 -34.23 20.80 7.72
N ASP A 11 -33.54 21.56 6.86
CA ASP A 11 -32.51 22.50 7.26
C ASP A 11 -33.15 23.63 8.10
N GLU A 12 -32.39 24.26 8.99
CA GLU A 12 -32.74 25.47 9.75
C GLU A 12 -33.28 26.62 8.86
N ARG A 13 -33.03 26.58 7.55
CA ARG A 13 -33.56 27.51 6.53
C ARG A 13 -34.91 27.10 5.92
N GLY A 14 -35.56 26.07 6.44
CA GLY A 14 -36.84 25.56 5.92
C GLY A 14 -36.74 24.93 4.52
N LYS A 15 -35.52 24.65 4.05
CA LYS A 15 -35.30 24.00 2.76
C LYS A 15 -35.30 22.49 2.97
N CYS A 16 -36.28 21.81 2.39
CA CYS A 16 -36.39 20.37 2.44
C CYS A 16 -35.25 19.75 1.61
N VAL A 17 -34.16 19.37 2.27
CA VAL A 17 -33.06 18.68 1.60
C VAL A 17 -33.40 17.19 1.63
N VAL A 18 -33.77 16.66 0.47
CA VAL A 18 -33.88 15.21 0.30
C VAL A 18 -32.48 14.66 0.45
N LEU A 19 -32.16 14.13 1.64
CA LEU A 19 -30.98 13.30 1.82
C LEU A 19 -31.17 12.10 0.90
N TYR A 20 -30.55 12.15 -0.28
CA TYR A 20 -30.27 10.94 -1.04
C TYR A 20 -29.34 10.12 -0.17
N ARG A 21 -29.94 9.30 0.69
CA ARG A 21 -29.27 8.25 1.45
C ARG A 21 -28.78 7.24 0.43
N TRP A 22 -27.64 7.54 -0.18
CA TRP A 22 -26.82 6.61 -0.93
C TRP A 22 -26.19 5.64 0.07
N TYR A 23 -27.03 4.77 0.63
CA TYR A 23 -26.59 3.66 1.46
C TYR A 23 -27.40 2.41 1.11
N ARG A 24 -26.92 1.73 0.06
CA ARG A 24 -27.04 0.30 -0.30
C ARG A 24 -26.90 0.18 -1.83
N GLY A 25 -26.02 -0.63 -2.39
CA GLY A 25 -25.32 -1.77 -1.81
C GLY A 25 -24.17 -2.21 -2.71
N LYS A 26 -23.33 -3.09 -2.15
CA LYS A 26 -21.96 -3.38 -2.60
C LYS A 26 -20.99 -2.23 -2.26
N TYR A 27 -20.84 -1.94 -0.98
CA TYR A 27 -19.49 -1.63 -0.50
C TYR A 27 -18.65 -2.85 -0.85
N ASP A 28 -17.91 -2.68 -1.93
CA ASP A 28 -17.18 -3.73 -2.58
C ASP A 28 -16.06 -4.14 -1.63
N LYS A 29 -16.34 -5.15 -0.78
CA LYS A 29 -15.27 -5.89 -0.11
C LYS A 29 -14.25 -6.34 -1.14
N GLU A 30 -14.61 -6.47 -2.43
CA GLU A 30 -13.65 -6.72 -3.49
C GLU A 30 -12.76 -5.52 -3.82
N VAL A 31 -13.18 -4.24 -3.80
CA VAL A 31 -12.26 -3.14 -4.20
C VAL A 31 -11.16 -2.92 -3.16
N SER A 32 -11.51 -2.93 -1.86
CA SER A 32 -10.49 -2.87 -0.79
C SER A 32 -9.60 -4.13 -0.74
N PHE A 33 -10.13 -5.30 -1.12
CA PHE A 33 -9.36 -6.54 -1.21
C PHE A 33 -8.54 -6.62 -2.49
N ARG A 34 -8.98 -6.05 -3.61
CA ARG A 34 -8.30 -6.05 -4.91
C ARG A 34 -7.18 -5.01 -4.92
N GLU A 35 -7.32 -3.89 -4.22
CA GLU A 35 -6.21 -2.97 -3.98
C GLU A 35 -5.20 -3.50 -2.95
N ARG A 36 -5.64 -4.20 -1.88
CA ARG A 36 -4.70 -4.92 -1.00
C ARG A 36 -4.01 -6.09 -1.72
N LYS A 37 -4.72 -6.86 -2.55
CA LYS A 37 -4.21 -8.02 -3.28
C LYS A 37 -3.34 -7.61 -4.48
N SER A 38 -3.62 -6.47 -5.10
CA SER A 38 -2.75 -5.86 -6.13
C SER A 38 -1.44 -5.36 -5.53
N ARG A 39 -1.49 -4.67 -4.37
CA ARG A 39 -0.29 -4.21 -3.67
C ARG A 39 0.55 -5.36 -3.08
N SER A 40 -0.05 -6.50 -2.73
CA SER A 40 0.71 -7.69 -2.29
C SER A 40 1.21 -8.56 -3.46
N ALA A 41 0.49 -8.61 -4.59
CA ALA A 41 0.91 -9.38 -5.76
C ALA A 41 2.19 -8.81 -6.41
N VAL A 42 2.36 -7.49 -6.41
CA VAL A 42 3.61 -6.86 -6.89
C VAL A 42 4.77 -7.25 -5.99
N SER A 43 4.60 -7.21 -4.66
CA SER A 43 5.66 -7.57 -3.70
C SER A 43 6.05 -9.05 -3.77
N TRP A 44 5.08 -9.96 -3.96
CA TRP A 44 5.37 -11.41 -4.00
C TRP A 44 6.18 -11.81 -5.24
N LYS A 45 5.89 -11.19 -6.39
CA LYS A 45 6.64 -11.44 -7.63
C LYS A 45 8.11 -11.08 -7.47
N TYR A 46 8.44 -9.92 -6.90
CA TYR A 46 9.85 -9.56 -6.66
C TYR A 46 10.52 -10.44 -5.61
N PHE A 47 9.77 -10.93 -4.61
CA PHE A 47 10.33 -11.81 -3.58
C PHE A 47 10.72 -13.20 -4.11
N VAL A 48 10.03 -13.70 -5.15
CA VAL A 48 10.29 -15.03 -5.75
C VAL A 48 11.16 -14.95 -7.00
N ILE A 49 10.97 -13.94 -7.86
CA ILE A 49 11.70 -13.82 -9.13
C ILE A 49 13.16 -13.45 -8.88
N PHE A 50 13.44 -12.54 -7.93
CA PHE A 50 14.79 -12.07 -7.63
C PHE A 50 15.76 -13.19 -7.21
N PRO A 51 15.45 -14.06 -6.23
CA PRO A 51 16.36 -15.15 -5.85
C PRO A 51 16.55 -16.16 -6.99
N CYS A 52 15.52 -16.45 -7.79
CA CYS A 52 15.65 -17.33 -8.95
C CYS A 52 16.56 -16.72 -10.02
N ALA A 53 16.40 -15.42 -10.33
CA ALA A 53 17.24 -14.71 -11.30
C ALA A 53 18.71 -14.69 -10.85
N LEU A 54 18.95 -14.40 -9.56
CA LEU A 54 20.29 -14.40 -8.97
C LEU A 54 20.94 -15.79 -9.02
N VAL A 55 20.20 -16.86 -8.70
CA VAL A 55 20.70 -18.23 -8.82
C VAL A 55 21.04 -18.59 -10.26
N VAL A 56 20.18 -18.26 -11.22
CA VAL A 56 20.44 -18.53 -12.65
C VAL A 56 21.68 -17.79 -13.14
N GLN A 57 21.87 -16.53 -12.73
CA GLN A 57 23.06 -15.75 -13.08
C GLN A 57 24.34 -16.30 -12.43
N LEU A 58 24.28 -16.73 -11.16
CA LEU A 58 25.42 -17.39 -10.52
C LEU A 58 25.81 -18.70 -11.22
N ILE A 59 24.81 -19.49 -11.64
CA ILE A 59 25.05 -20.69 -12.45
C ILE A 59 25.69 -20.32 -13.78
N ALA A 60 25.20 -19.30 -14.47
CA ALA A 60 25.78 -18.83 -15.73
C ALA A 60 27.22 -18.35 -15.55
N LEU A 61 27.52 -17.61 -14.49
CA LEU A 61 28.87 -17.17 -14.13
C LEU A 61 29.79 -18.37 -13.87
N MET A 62 29.33 -19.38 -13.14
CA MET A 62 30.09 -20.62 -12.92
C MET A 62 30.34 -21.36 -14.24
N VAL A 63 29.32 -21.54 -15.08
CA VAL A 63 29.48 -22.21 -16.39
C VAL A 63 30.46 -21.45 -17.29
N CYS A 64 30.42 -20.12 -17.29
CA CYS A 64 31.38 -19.30 -18.04
C CYS A 64 32.79 -19.38 -17.45
N ALA A 65 32.94 -19.28 -16.13
CA ALA A 65 34.26 -19.33 -15.47
C ALA A 65 34.95 -20.68 -15.65
N PHE A 66 34.19 -21.78 -15.64
CA PHE A 66 34.70 -23.15 -15.75
C PHE A 66 34.67 -23.71 -17.18
N SER A 67 34.30 -22.92 -18.19
CA SER A 67 34.28 -23.39 -19.57
C SER A 67 35.71 -23.63 -20.10
N PRO A 68 36.03 -24.82 -20.65
CA PRO A 68 37.35 -25.12 -21.19
C PRO A 68 37.76 -24.20 -22.36
N ARG A 69 36.80 -23.53 -23.01
CA ARG A 69 37.08 -22.51 -24.04
C ARG A 69 37.77 -21.27 -23.47
N ASN A 70 37.50 -20.90 -22.22
CA ASN A 70 38.15 -19.75 -21.58
C ASN A 70 39.61 -20.05 -21.17
N LEU A 71 39.95 -21.33 -20.95
CA LEU A 71 41.34 -21.76 -20.75
C LEU A 71 42.19 -21.61 -22.02
N LEU A 72 41.60 -21.77 -23.21
CA LEU A 72 42.31 -21.75 -24.49
C LEU A 72 42.39 -20.36 -25.15
N ASN A 73 41.33 -19.54 -25.05
CA ASN A 73 41.22 -18.30 -25.82
C ASN A 73 41.63 -17.02 -25.04
N GLY A 74 42.05 -17.15 -23.78
CA GLY A 74 42.41 -16.03 -22.93
C GLY A 74 41.21 -15.19 -22.46
N PRO A 75 41.40 -14.33 -21.45
CA PRO A 75 40.30 -13.73 -20.67
C PRO A 75 39.49 -12.63 -21.37
N ARG A 76 39.77 -12.30 -22.65
CA ARG A 76 39.21 -11.09 -23.28
C ARG A 76 37.69 -11.15 -23.53
N LEU A 77 37.14 -12.33 -23.82
CA LEU A 77 35.71 -12.52 -24.04
C LEU A 77 34.92 -12.69 -22.74
N SER A 78 35.56 -13.20 -21.68
CA SER A 78 34.89 -13.42 -20.40
C SER A 78 34.65 -12.12 -19.65
N THR A 79 35.56 -11.12 -19.76
CA THR A 79 35.43 -9.86 -19.01
C THR A 79 34.14 -9.10 -19.36
N GLY A 80 33.78 -9.04 -20.65
CA GLY A 80 32.56 -8.36 -21.09
C GLY A 80 31.28 -8.99 -20.52
N VAL A 81 31.24 -10.33 -20.41
CA VAL A 81 30.11 -11.07 -19.84
C VAL A 81 30.00 -10.83 -18.33
N PHE A 82 31.12 -10.77 -17.62
CA PHE A 82 31.11 -10.43 -16.18
C PHE A 82 30.56 -9.02 -15.93
N TYR A 83 30.96 -8.03 -16.72
CA TYR A 83 30.47 -6.66 -16.56
C TYR A 83 28.99 -6.53 -16.91
N SER A 84 28.50 -7.21 -17.96
CA SER A 84 27.09 -7.15 -18.32
C SER A 84 26.19 -7.81 -17.27
N ILE A 85 26.59 -8.96 -16.72
CA ILE A 85 25.87 -9.62 -15.62
C ILE A 85 25.89 -8.74 -14.36
N GLY A 86 27.05 -8.17 -14.01
CA GLY A 86 27.18 -7.24 -12.88
C GLY A 86 26.29 -6.01 -13.03
N ALA A 87 26.22 -5.42 -14.23
CA ALA A 87 25.36 -4.27 -14.51
C ALA A 87 23.87 -4.59 -14.36
N LEU A 88 23.43 -5.78 -14.80
CA LEU A 88 22.05 -6.24 -14.63
C LEU A 88 21.68 -6.42 -13.15
N LEU A 89 22.58 -7.02 -12.35
CA LEU A 89 22.40 -7.18 -10.91
C LEU A 89 22.24 -5.82 -10.19
N VAL A 90 23.10 -4.85 -10.53
CA VAL A 90 23.01 -3.50 -9.96
C VAL A 90 21.70 -2.83 -10.35
N ALA A 91 21.28 -2.93 -11.61
CA ALA A 91 20.02 -2.35 -12.08
C ALA A 91 18.80 -2.94 -11.37
N GLU A 92 18.75 -4.27 -11.21
CA GLU A 92 17.67 -4.98 -10.49
C GLU A 92 17.64 -4.55 -9.02
N TYR A 93 18.80 -4.48 -8.37
CA TYR A 93 18.91 -4.02 -6.98
C TYR A 93 18.46 -2.58 -6.79
N VAL A 94 18.87 -1.67 -7.68
CA VAL A 94 18.44 -0.25 -7.62
C VAL A 94 16.93 -0.13 -7.81
N MET A 95 16.33 -0.86 -8.75
CA MET A 95 14.89 -0.87 -8.95
C MET A 95 14.15 -1.40 -7.72
N TYR A 96 14.65 -2.48 -7.10
CA TYR A 96 14.11 -3.02 -5.86
C TYR A 96 14.14 -1.97 -4.72
N MET A 97 15.29 -1.32 -4.53
CA MET A 97 15.44 -0.28 -3.51
C MET A 97 14.53 0.92 -3.77
N PHE A 98 14.35 1.32 -5.03
CA PHE A 98 13.44 2.41 -5.40
C PHE A 98 11.97 2.09 -5.06
N VAL A 99 11.51 0.86 -5.33
CA VAL A 99 10.14 0.44 -5.01
C VAL A 99 9.93 0.37 -3.50
N MET A 100 10.89 -0.16 -2.75
CA MET A 100 10.80 -0.30 -1.29
C MET A 100 10.82 1.05 -0.58
N THR A 101 11.72 1.95 -0.98
CA THR A 101 11.83 3.29 -0.38
C THR A 101 10.59 4.14 -0.66
N ASN A 102 10.02 4.07 -1.86
CA ASN A 102 8.78 4.79 -2.18
C ASN A 102 7.59 4.29 -1.36
N LYS A 103 7.52 2.99 -1.06
CA LYS A 103 6.45 2.45 -0.19
C LYS A 103 6.55 3.00 1.24
N GLN A 104 7.76 3.02 1.81
CA GLN A 104 7.99 3.58 3.14
C GLN A 104 7.67 5.06 3.19
N ARG A 105 8.10 5.83 2.17
CA ARG A 105 7.78 7.26 2.04
C ARG A 105 6.28 7.48 1.93
N ALA A 106 5.57 6.73 1.09
CA ALA A 106 4.12 6.85 0.94
C ALA A 106 3.38 6.55 2.26
N GLN A 107 3.83 5.54 3.02
CA GLN A 107 3.25 5.25 4.34
C GLN A 107 3.56 6.34 5.36
N ALA A 108 4.78 6.88 5.38
CA ALA A 108 5.17 7.97 6.26
C ALA A 108 4.35 9.24 5.96
N THR A 109 4.20 9.60 4.69
CA THR A 109 3.36 10.73 4.26
C THR A 109 1.90 10.51 4.61
N ALA A 110 1.35 9.32 4.36
CA ALA A 110 -0.02 9.01 4.74
C ALA A 110 -0.25 9.14 6.25
N ASN A 111 0.68 8.61 7.06
CA ASN A 111 0.62 8.75 8.51
C ASN A 111 0.75 10.20 8.97
N ALA A 112 1.60 11.01 8.34
CA ALA A 112 1.73 12.43 8.62
C ALA A 112 0.42 13.18 8.31
N CYS A 113 -0.18 12.95 7.15
CA CYS A 113 -1.49 13.53 6.79
C CYS A 113 -2.57 13.14 7.81
N LEU A 114 -2.66 11.85 8.19
CA LEU A 114 -3.64 11.38 9.17
C LEU A 114 -3.44 11.99 10.56
N ARG A 115 -2.19 12.20 11.00
CA ARG A 115 -1.89 12.92 12.26
C ARG A 115 -2.42 14.36 12.25
N HIS A 116 -2.39 15.02 11.09
CA HIS A 116 -2.94 16.36 10.90
C HIS A 116 -4.43 16.38 10.54
N ARG A 117 -5.10 15.22 10.53
CA ARG A 117 -6.50 15.07 10.09
C ARG A 117 -6.70 15.55 8.65
N LEU A 118 -5.78 15.20 7.75
CA LEU A 118 -5.89 15.44 6.30
C LEU A 118 -5.97 14.09 5.57
N CYS A 119 -6.75 14.03 4.49
CA CYS A 119 -6.81 12.86 3.62
C CYS A 119 -5.48 12.67 2.87
N PRO A 120 -4.80 11.51 2.99
CA PRO A 120 -3.58 11.22 2.23
C PRO A 120 -3.74 11.21 0.69
N GLY A 121 -4.97 11.03 0.20
CA GLY A 121 -5.25 10.95 -1.25
C GLY A 121 -5.39 12.32 -1.91
N CYS A 122 -6.23 13.20 -1.35
CA CYS A 122 -6.55 14.51 -1.94
C CYS A 122 -6.16 15.72 -1.07
N GLY A 123 -5.73 15.52 0.17
CA GLY A 123 -5.39 16.61 1.10
C GLY A 123 -6.57 17.26 1.83
N TYR A 124 -7.82 16.85 1.58
CA TYR A 124 -9.02 17.40 2.24
C TYR A 124 -8.99 17.21 3.76
N SER A 125 -9.50 18.20 4.51
CA SER A 125 -9.59 18.13 5.97
C SER A 125 -10.63 17.11 6.41
N ILE A 126 -10.19 16.11 7.17
CA ILE A 126 -11.04 15.07 7.74
C ILE A 126 -11.26 15.24 9.25
N ARG A 127 -11.02 16.44 9.78
CA ARG A 127 -11.08 16.72 11.23
C ARG A 127 -12.49 16.57 11.81
N ASP A 128 -13.49 17.08 11.08
CA ASP A 128 -14.86 17.21 11.57
C ASP A 128 -15.81 16.17 10.96
N LEU A 129 -15.26 15.19 10.24
CA LEU A 129 -16.03 14.09 9.67
C LEU A 129 -16.39 13.08 10.76
N PRO A 130 -17.63 12.56 10.77
CA PRO A 130 -18.02 11.52 11.70
C PRO A 130 -17.21 10.25 11.45
N THR A 131 -16.76 9.62 12.53
CA THR A 131 -16.11 8.30 12.51
C THR A 131 -17.14 7.19 12.62
N ASP A 132 -16.96 6.13 11.84
CA ASP A 132 -17.75 4.89 11.96
C ASP A 132 -17.35 4.07 13.21
N GLU A 133 -18.13 3.03 13.56
CA GLU A 133 -17.92 2.13 14.71
C GLU A 133 -16.52 1.49 14.76
N LEU A 134 -15.83 1.45 13.61
CA LEU A 134 -14.49 0.89 13.45
C LEU A 134 -13.35 1.93 13.47
N ASP A 135 -13.62 3.16 13.93
CA ASP A 135 -12.67 4.30 13.91
C ASP A 135 -12.19 4.63 12.47
N CYS A 136 -13.08 4.46 11.49
CA CYS A 136 -12.82 4.76 10.08
C CYS A 136 -13.48 6.08 9.66
N VAL A 137 -12.80 6.84 8.79
CA VAL A 137 -13.34 8.05 8.14
C VAL A 137 -13.32 7.89 6.64
N ILE A 138 -14.40 8.30 5.99
CA ILE A 138 -14.54 8.34 4.53
C ILE A 138 -14.33 9.79 4.09
N CYS A 139 -13.40 10.03 3.17
CA CYS A 139 -13.17 11.36 2.62
C CYS A 139 -14.26 11.72 1.58
N PRO A 140 -14.99 12.83 1.73
CA PRO A 140 -16.07 13.19 0.82
C PRO A 140 -15.61 13.62 -0.58
N GLU A 141 -14.32 13.99 -0.73
CA GLU A 141 -13.77 14.45 -2.02
C GLU A 141 -13.27 13.31 -2.92
N CYS A 142 -12.79 12.21 -2.33
CA CYS A 142 -12.10 11.15 -3.08
C CYS A 142 -12.54 9.73 -2.70
N ASP A 143 -13.58 9.62 -1.87
CA ASP A 143 -14.18 8.37 -1.37
C ASP A 143 -13.19 7.39 -0.70
N SER A 144 -12.00 7.86 -0.35
CA SER A 144 -10.98 7.04 0.30
C SER A 144 -11.32 6.83 1.77
N VAL A 145 -11.14 5.59 2.24
CA VAL A 145 -11.43 5.19 3.62
C VAL A 145 -10.13 5.05 4.41
N TRP A 146 -10.02 5.76 5.53
CA TRP A 146 -8.83 5.75 6.37
C TRP A 146 -9.18 5.35 7.79
N LYS A 147 -8.37 4.45 8.37
CA LYS A 147 -8.46 4.13 9.80
C LYS A 147 -7.68 5.18 10.57
N LEU A 148 -8.35 5.90 11.46
CA LEU A 148 -7.67 6.81 12.36
C LEU A 148 -6.99 5.96 13.43
N SER A 149 -5.66 6.06 13.53
CA SER A 149 -4.96 5.52 14.69
C SER A 149 -5.51 6.23 15.92
N ARG A 150 -6.12 5.47 16.85
CA ARG A 150 -6.65 6.03 18.10
C ARG A 150 -5.61 6.97 18.71
N PRO A 151 -6.01 8.17 19.18
CA PRO A 151 -5.08 9.05 19.86
C PRO A 151 -4.45 8.28 21.02
N ILE A 152 -3.12 8.20 21.01
CA ILE A 152 -2.30 7.69 22.10
C ILE A 152 -2.52 8.67 23.26
N GLY A 153 -3.49 8.38 24.12
CA GLY A 153 -3.97 9.34 25.11
C GLY A 153 -5.45 9.27 25.43
N SER A 154 -6.25 8.42 24.76
CA SER A 154 -7.57 8.07 25.30
C SER A 154 -7.37 7.42 26.68
N PRO A 155 -7.85 8.01 27.79
CA PRO A 155 -7.57 7.56 29.17
C PRO A 155 -8.08 6.15 29.54
N GLY A 156 -8.66 5.40 28.60
CA GLY A 156 -9.36 4.14 28.85
C GLY A 156 -8.52 2.86 28.78
N ALA A 157 -7.21 2.91 28.49
CA ALA A 157 -6.38 1.69 28.35
C ALA A 157 -5.56 1.31 29.61
N ALA A 158 -5.69 2.07 30.71
CA ALA A 158 -4.93 1.84 31.95
C ALA A 158 -5.82 1.73 33.20
N ASN A 159 -7.01 1.12 33.09
CA ASN A 159 -7.83 0.84 34.26
C ASN A 159 -8.43 -0.58 34.20
N THR A 160 -7.57 -1.59 34.34
CA THR A 160 -8.00 -2.82 35.00
C THR A 160 -8.17 -2.50 36.49
N VAL A 161 -9.37 -2.03 36.84
CA VAL A 161 -9.85 -2.00 38.21
C VAL A 161 -9.82 -3.44 38.72
N ARG A 162 -8.86 -3.77 39.60
CA ARG A 162 -9.04 -4.88 40.53
C ARG A 162 -9.96 -4.37 41.63
N CYS A 163 -11.19 -4.87 41.66
CA CYS A 163 -12.01 -4.86 42.86
C CYS A 163 -11.50 -5.96 43.82
N PRO A 164 -11.67 -5.78 45.15
CA PRO A 164 -10.97 -6.53 46.21
C PRO A 164 -11.18 -8.04 46.18
#